data_AF-A0A1I5NFP1-F1
#
_entry.id   AF-A0A1I5NFP1-F1
#
_cell.length_a   1.000
_cell.length_b   1.000
_cell.length_c   1.000
_cell.angle_alpha   90.00
_cell.angle_beta   90.00
_cell.angle_gamma   90.00
#
_symmetry.space_group_name_H-M   'P 1'
#
loop_
_entity.id
_entity.type
_entity.pdbx_description
1 polymer ?
#
loop_
_entity_poly.entity_id
_entity_poly.type
_entity_poly.pdbx_seq_one_letter_code
_entity_poly.pdbx_strand_id
1 'polypeptide(L)'
;MERESLTGEPKPLAKQRWAAGIDSVGGPTLANVLSQVRYGGAVAACGLAGGPGLPATVMPFILRNVSLLGVGSVNAPIALRHEAWSR
;
A
#
# COMPACT_ATOMS: atom_id res chain seq x y z
N MET A 1 4.36 -8.47 16.14
CA MET A 1 3.25 -8.52 15.17
C MET A 1 3.45 -9.77 14.34
N GLU A 2 2.42 -10.60 14.22
CA GLU A 2 2.47 -11.82 13.40
C GLU A 2 2.23 -11.50 11.93
N ARG A 3 3.03 -12.12 11.07
CA ARG A 3 2.96 -11.97 9.61
C ARG A 3 1.63 -12.48 9.06
N GLU A 4 1.04 -13.46 9.74
CA GLU A 4 -0.28 -14.05 9.45
C GLU A 4 -1.38 -13.00 9.33
N SER A 5 -1.27 -11.91 10.10
CA SER A 5 -2.26 -10.83 10.08
C SER A 5 -2.32 -10.03 8.76
N LEU A 6 -1.41 -10.31 7.81
CA LEU A 6 -1.32 -9.71 6.48
C LEU A 6 -1.38 -10.72 5.33
N THR A 7 -1.42 -12.03 5.59
CA THR A 7 -1.31 -13.08 4.55
C THR A 7 -2.59 -13.88 4.31
N GLY A 8 -3.65 -13.64 5.09
CA GLY A 8 -4.96 -14.27 4.90
C GLY A 8 -5.82 -13.60 3.82
N GLU A 9 -7.04 -14.10 3.62
CA GLU A 9 -8.00 -13.50 2.68
C GLU A 9 -8.33 -12.04 3.08
N PRO A 10 -8.16 -11.06 2.17
CA PRO A 10 -8.41 -9.66 2.49
C PRO A 10 -9.87 -9.40 2.84
N LYS A 11 -10.12 -8.98 4.08
CA LYS A 11 -11.44 -8.43 4.45
C LYS A 11 -11.66 -7.09 3.74
N PRO A 12 -12.87 -6.78 3.25
CA PRO A 12 -13.15 -5.49 2.62
C PRO A 12 -12.80 -4.29 3.50
N LEU A 13 -13.07 -4.40 4.81
CA LEU A 13 -12.71 -3.41 5.84
C LEU A 13 -12.29 -4.13 7.13
N ALA A 14 -10.99 -4.31 7.34
CA ALA A 14 -10.46 -4.84 8.59
C ALA A 14 -10.35 -3.75 9.67
N LYS A 15 -9.97 -4.15 10.89
CA LYS A 15 -9.71 -3.20 12.00
C LYS A 15 -8.64 -2.19 11.57
N GLN A 16 -8.90 -0.90 11.80
CA GLN A 16 -7.93 0.16 11.53
C GLN A 16 -6.73 0.01 12.46
N ARG A 17 -5.54 -0.08 11.87
CA ARG A 17 -4.26 -0.31 12.56
C ARG A 17 -3.20 0.70 12.11
N TRP A 18 -3.13 0.99 10.82
CA TRP A 18 -2.02 1.74 10.22
C TRP A 18 -2.40 3.19 9.95
N ALA A 19 -1.53 4.14 10.27
CA ALA A 19 -1.69 5.51 9.79
C ALA A 19 -1.35 5.61 8.29
N ALA A 20 -0.32 4.87 7.86
CA ALA A 20 0.15 4.79 6.48
C ALA A 20 0.93 3.47 6.27
N GLY A 21 1.33 3.16 5.03
CA GLY A 21 2.15 2.00 4.71
C GLY A 21 3.13 2.25 3.56
N ILE A 22 4.19 1.44 3.51
CA ILE A 22 5.08 1.29 2.37
C ILE A 22 5.09 -0.20 2.02
N ASP A 23 4.79 -0.53 0.77
CA ASP A 23 4.62 -1.89 0.32
C ASP A 23 5.54 -2.23 -0.85
N SER A 24 6.38 -3.23 -0.66
CA SER A 24 7.22 -3.83 -1.72
C SER A 24 6.72 -5.22 -2.15
N VAL A 25 5.56 -5.66 -1.64
CA VAL A 25 5.08 -7.03 -1.77
C VAL A 25 3.95 -7.13 -2.80
N GLY A 26 2.97 -6.23 -2.80
CA GLY A 26 1.79 -6.37 -3.65
C GLY A 26 0.87 -7.51 -3.19
N GLY A 27 0.03 -8.02 -4.10
CA GLY A 27 -0.80 -9.19 -3.86
C GLY A 27 -1.82 -9.05 -2.71
N PRO A 28 -2.23 -10.19 -2.10
CA PRO A 28 -3.10 -10.21 -0.92
C PRO A 28 -2.55 -9.45 0.28
N THR A 29 -1.22 -9.31 0.39
CA THR A 29 -0.58 -8.54 1.46
C THR A 29 -0.92 -7.07 1.35
N LEU A 30 -0.75 -6.46 0.17
CA LEU A 30 -1.16 -5.08 -0.06
C LEU A 30 -2.66 -4.86 0.17
N ALA A 31 -3.50 -5.78 -0.30
CA ALA A 31 -4.95 -5.71 -0.09
C ALA A 31 -5.33 -5.73 1.40
N ASN A 32 -4.67 -6.56 2.21
CA ASN A 32 -4.86 -6.57 3.67
C ASN A 32 -4.35 -5.30 4.34
N VAL A 33 -3.22 -4.74 3.90
CA VAL A 33 -2.73 -3.47 4.44
C VAL A 33 -3.75 -2.36 4.18
N LEU A 34 -4.21 -2.21 2.94
CA LEU A 34 -5.20 -1.20 2.55
C LEU A 34 -6.48 -1.25 3.39
N SER A 35 -7.01 -2.44 3.65
CA SER A 35 -8.23 -2.61 4.47
C SER A 35 -8.04 -2.29 5.95
N GLN A 36 -6.81 -2.12 6.42
CA GLN A 36 -6.44 -1.82 7.80
C GLN A 36 -5.95 -0.38 7.99
N VAL A 37 -5.86 0.43 6.94
CA VAL A 37 -5.42 1.82 7.04
C VAL A 37 -6.52 2.67 7.71
N ARG A 38 -6.09 3.58 8.60
CA ARG A 38 -6.92 4.56 9.29
C ARG A 38 -7.49 5.57 8.29
N TYR A 39 -8.52 6.28 8.71
CA TYR A 39 -9.15 7.29 7.87
C TYR A 39 -8.12 8.31 7.36
N GLY A 40 -8.12 8.61 6.06
CA GLY A 40 -7.23 9.56 5.41
C GLY A 40 -5.78 9.09 5.22
N GLY A 41 -5.46 7.83 5.56
CA GLY A 41 -4.11 7.30 5.40
C GLY A 41 -3.74 6.95 3.96
N ALA A 42 -2.45 6.70 3.71
CA ALA A 42 -1.95 6.34 2.39
C ALA A 42 -0.98 5.15 2.43
N VAL A 43 -0.93 4.38 1.35
CA VAL A 43 0.04 3.29 1.16
C VAL A 43 0.83 3.55 -0.12
N ALA A 44 2.15 3.61 -0.01
CA ALA A 44 3.07 3.71 -1.15
C ALA A 44 3.47 2.31 -1.63
N ALA A 45 3.06 1.92 -2.83
CA ALA A 45 3.40 0.64 -3.43
C ALA A 45 4.56 0.78 -4.41
N CYS A 46 5.65 0.05 -4.17
CA CYS A 46 6.89 0.11 -4.94
C CYS A 46 7.39 -1.25 -5.44
N GLY A 47 6.69 -2.35 -5.13
CA GLY A 47 7.10 -3.69 -5.52
C GLY A 47 5.95 -4.68 -5.62
N LEU A 48 6.25 -5.86 -6.16
CA LEU A 48 5.27 -6.92 -6.44
C LEU A 48 5.80 -8.33 -6.08
N ALA A 49 6.64 -8.44 -5.04
CA ALA A 49 7.26 -9.73 -4.66
C ALA A 49 6.25 -10.85 -4.34
N GLY A 50 5.05 -10.51 -3.88
CA GLY A 50 3.91 -11.38 -3.62
C GLY A 50 2.91 -11.49 -4.77
N GLY A 51 3.23 -10.91 -5.94
CA GLY A 51 2.45 -11.01 -7.17
C GLY A 51 1.83 -9.67 -7.63
N PRO A 52 1.52 -9.55 -8.94
CA PRO A 52 1.03 -8.31 -9.55
C PRO A 52 -0.47 -8.04 -9.31
N GLY A 53 -1.22 -9.03 -8.80
CA GLY A 53 -2.65 -8.88 -8.53
C GLY A 53 -2.93 -7.97 -7.33
N LEU A 54 -4.08 -7.29 -7.36
CA LEU A 54 -4.59 -6.51 -6.23
C LEU A 54 -6.02 -6.98 -5.89
N PRO A 55 -6.16 -8.06 -5.09
CA PRO A 55 -7.47 -8.59 -4.67
C PRO A 55 -8.05 -7.74 -3.52
N ALA A 56 -8.25 -6.45 -3.79
CA ALA A 56 -8.83 -5.49 -2.85
C ALA A 56 -10.25 -5.08 -3.30
N THR A 57 -10.97 -4.42 -2.40
CA THR A 57 -12.26 -3.79 -2.74
C THR A 57 -12.10 -2.27 -2.76
N VAL A 58 -13.07 -1.56 -3.32
CA VAL A 58 -13.11 -0.09 -3.29
C VAL A 58 -13.42 0.50 -1.90
N MET A 59 -13.83 -0.33 -0.93
CA MET A 59 -14.33 0.14 0.37
C MET A 59 -13.33 0.94 1.21
N PRO A 60 -12.03 0.57 1.32
CA PRO A 60 -11.07 1.38 2.06
C PRO A 60 -10.91 2.79 1.48
N PHE A 61 -11.01 2.92 0.15
CA PHE A 61 -10.86 4.18 -0.54
C PHE A 61 -12.07 5.09 -0.28
N ILE A 62 -13.28 4.59 -0.54
CA ILE A 62 -14.48 5.45 -0.49
C ILE A 62 -15.02 5.67 0.93
N LEU A 63 -14.82 4.72 1.85
CA LEU A 63 -15.37 4.81 3.22
C LEU A 63 -14.34 5.29 4.24
N ARG A 64 -13.05 5.19 3.93
CA ARG A 64 -11.96 5.64 4.83
C ARG A 64 -11.01 6.63 4.19
N ASN A 65 -11.28 7.11 2.98
CA ASN A 65 -10.40 8.05 2.28
C ASN A 65 -8.94 7.55 2.23
N VAL A 66 -8.74 6.24 2.06
CA VAL A 66 -7.40 5.65 1.93
C VAL A 66 -6.88 5.88 0.52
N SER A 67 -5.61 6.25 0.38
CA SER A 67 -4.95 6.40 -0.91
C SER A 67 -3.95 5.27 -1.19
N LEU A 68 -3.94 4.75 -2.42
CA LEU A 68 -2.87 3.88 -2.92
C LEU A 68 -2.00 4.69 -3.89
N LEU A 69 -0.72 4.83 -3.56
CA LEU A 69 0.23 5.67 -4.29
C LEU A 69 1.26 4.78 -4.98
N GLY A 70 1.32 4.85 -6.31
CA GLY A 70 2.33 4.12 -7.09
C GLY A 70 3.69 4.81 -7.03
N VAL A 71 4.74 4.08 -6.66
CA VAL A 71 6.12 4.57 -6.61
C VAL A 71 6.95 3.86 -7.69
N GLY A 72 7.25 4.58 -8.77
CA GLY A 72 8.11 4.10 -9.85
C GLY A 72 9.44 4.83 -9.87
N SER A 73 10.54 4.14 -9.53
CA SER A 73 11.88 4.74 -9.50
C SER A 73 12.67 4.58 -10.81
N VAL A 74 12.41 3.50 -11.57
CA VAL A 74 13.19 3.11 -12.75
C VAL A 74 13.21 4.22 -13.81
N ASN A 75 12.04 4.78 -14.12
CA ASN A 75 11.86 5.81 -15.15
C ASN A 75 11.63 7.21 -14.56
N ALA A 76 11.95 7.42 -13.28
CA ALA A 76 11.74 8.72 -12.64
C ALA A 76 12.62 9.80 -13.32
N PRO A 77 12.05 11.00 -13.63
CA PRO A 77 12.80 12.12 -14.17
C PRO A 77 14.09 12.41 -13.41
N ILE A 78 15.18 12.70 -14.15
CA ILE A 78 16.51 12.93 -13.56
C ILE A 78 16.50 14.04 -12.50
N ALA A 79 15.74 15.12 -12.72
CA ALA A 79 15.61 16.22 -11.77
C ALA A 79 15.04 15.75 -10.43
N LEU A 80 13.97 14.93 -10.45
CA LEU A 80 13.36 14.37 -9.23
C LEU A 80 14.32 13.41 -8.51
N ARG A 81 15.11 12.64 -9.26
CA ARG A 81 16.14 11.77 -8.65
C ARG A 81 17.20 12.59 -7.93
N HIS A 82 17.72 13.66 -8.56
CA HIS A 82 18.70 14.53 -7.90
C HIS A 82 18.14 15.20 -6.65
N GLU A 83 16.91 15.72 -6.70
CA GLU A 83 16.24 16.29 -5.53
C GLU A 83 16.15 15.27 -4.40
N ALA A 84 15.67 14.05 -4.68
CA ALA A 84 15.54 12.99 -3.68
C ALA A 84 16.87 12.60 -3.00
N TRP A 85 18.00 12.65 -3.73
CA TRP A 85 19.34 12.32 -3.25
C TRP A 85 20.09 13.48 -2.59
N SER A 86 19.57 14.72 -2.65
CA SER A 86 20.25 15.93 -2.16
C SER A 86 20.28 16.11 -0.63
N ARG A 87 20.23 15.00 0.12
CA ARG A 87 20.17 14.99 1.59
C ARG A 87 21.54 14.96 2.26
#